data_AF-A0A223HG26-F1
#
_entry.id   AF-A0A223HG26-F1
#
_cell.length_a   1.000
_cell.length_b   1.000
_cell.length_c   1.000
_cell.angle_alpha   90.00
_cell.angle_beta   90.00
_cell.angle_gamma   90.00
#
_symmetry.space_group_name_H-M   'P 1'
#
loop_
_entity.id
_entity.type
_entity.pdbx_description
1 polymer ?
#
loop_
_entity_poly.entity_id
_entity_poly.type
_entity_poly.pdbx_seq_one_letter_code
_entity_poly.pdbx_strand_id
1 'polypeptide(L)'
;SGVDKLASPLAGELKHKHPADYNVTAARLGWLPSYPQFDTNSLRFGEDAKEAGEFTNEEVLKRAVESVKSRETKFAVEDPDLRTNHPKSLFIWRSNLLSSSAKGQEYFMKHMLGTSSGLLAEPNEEDKPEEMIWRDDV
;
A
#
# COMPACT_ATOMS: atom_id res chain seq x y z
N SER A 1 3.20 18.91 -3.65
CA SER A 1 2.11 18.20 -2.92
C SER A 1 1.55 18.94 -1.69
N GLY A 2 2.05 20.13 -1.30
CA GLY A 2 1.46 20.91 -0.20
C GLY A 2 1.73 20.41 1.22
N VAL A 3 2.53 19.35 1.41
CA VAL A 3 2.92 18.82 2.73
C VAL A 3 3.66 19.87 3.57
N ASP A 4 4.43 20.75 2.92
CA ASP A 4 5.09 21.91 3.52
C ASP A 4 4.11 22.79 4.33
N LYS A 5 2.86 22.90 3.89
CA LYS A 5 1.81 23.68 4.58
C LYS A 5 1.32 23.03 5.87
N LEU A 6 1.57 21.72 6.05
CA LEU A 6 1.21 20.97 7.24
C LEU A 6 2.35 20.94 8.27
N ALA A 7 3.54 21.44 7.89
CA ALA A 7 4.69 21.45 8.78
C ALA A 7 4.50 22.43 9.94
N SER A 8 5.03 22.06 11.11
CA SER A 8 5.20 23.03 12.19
C SER A 8 6.11 24.18 11.72
N PRO A 9 5.88 25.43 12.14
CA PRO A 9 6.82 26.53 11.90
C PRO A 9 8.22 26.29 12.46
N LEU A 10 8.37 25.31 13.36
CA LEU A 10 9.65 24.89 13.94
C LEU A 10 10.27 23.67 13.25
N ALA A 11 9.60 23.10 12.23
CA ALA A 11 10.13 21.97 11.51
C ALA A 11 11.34 22.38 10.66
N GLY A 12 12.35 21.50 10.60
CA GLY A 12 13.43 21.60 9.62
C GLY A 12 12.98 21.11 8.25
N GLU A 13 13.93 20.61 7.46
CA GLU A 13 13.61 19.97 6.19
C GLU A 13 12.71 18.74 6.40
N LEU A 14 11.63 18.66 5.63
CA LEU A 14 10.69 17.54 5.71
C LEU A 14 11.26 16.32 5.01
N LYS A 15 11.10 15.15 5.64
CA LYS A 15 11.60 13.89 5.11
C LYS A 15 10.97 13.50 3.77
N HIS A 16 9.66 13.65 3.62
CA HIS A 16 8.96 13.29 2.39
C HIS A 16 8.20 14.47 1.81
N LYS A 17 8.19 14.54 0.48
CA LYS A 17 7.49 15.59 -0.26
C LYS A 17 6.11 15.18 -0.70
N HIS A 18 5.69 13.91 -0.59
CA HIS A 18 4.35 13.44 -0.95
C HIS A 18 3.65 12.77 0.26
N PRO A 19 2.35 13.02 0.51
CA PRO A 19 1.63 12.42 1.65
C PRO A 19 1.59 10.88 1.62
N ALA A 20 1.64 10.29 0.43
CA ALA A 20 1.64 8.83 0.28
C ALA A 20 2.90 8.19 0.88
N ASP A 21 4.07 8.85 0.80
CA ASP A 21 5.33 8.33 1.36
C ASP A 21 5.29 8.23 2.89
N TYR A 22 4.58 9.17 3.53
CA TYR A 22 4.31 9.09 4.96
C TYR A 22 3.43 7.89 5.32
N ASN A 23 2.49 7.49 4.46
CA ASN A 23 1.69 6.27 4.68
C ASN A 23 2.55 5.01 4.55
N VAL A 24 3.47 4.95 3.57
CA VAL A 24 4.44 3.84 3.46
C VAL A 24 5.31 3.76 4.72
N THR A 25 5.85 4.89 5.17
CA THR A 25 6.65 4.96 6.41
C THR A 25 5.84 4.53 7.63
N ALA A 26 4.62 5.03 7.78
CA ALA A 26 3.74 4.68 8.90
C ALA A 26 3.39 3.19 8.91
N ALA A 27 3.15 2.58 7.75
CA ALA A 27 2.92 1.14 7.62
C ALA A 27 4.15 0.32 8.05
N ARG A 28 5.34 0.67 7.54
CA ARG A 28 6.60 -0.02 7.87
C ARG A 28 6.95 0.07 9.36
N LEU A 29 6.64 1.19 10.01
CA LEU A 29 6.89 1.41 11.43
C LEU A 29 5.78 0.87 12.36
N GLY A 30 4.72 0.28 11.79
CA GLY A 30 3.60 -0.26 12.56
C GLY A 30 2.70 0.81 13.20
N TRP A 31 2.75 2.05 12.71
CA TRP A 31 1.89 3.14 13.18
C TRP A 31 0.47 3.02 12.61
N LEU A 32 0.36 2.53 11.37
CA LEU A 32 -0.91 2.28 10.68
C LEU A 32 -0.94 0.84 10.17
N PRO A 33 -2.12 0.18 10.18
CA PRO A 33 -2.29 -1.07 9.46
C PRO A 33 -2.21 -0.84 7.95
N SER A 34 -1.80 -1.86 7.19
CA SER A 34 -1.77 -1.83 5.72
C SER A 34 -2.30 -3.16 5.16
N TYR A 35 -3.10 -3.08 4.08
CA TYR A 35 -3.67 -4.25 3.42
C TYR A 35 -3.79 -4.06 1.89
N PRO A 36 -3.30 -5.02 1.09
CA PRO A 36 -2.47 -6.17 1.45
C PRO A 36 -1.21 -5.80 2.24
N GLN A 37 -0.71 -6.70 3.09
CA GLN A 37 0.43 -6.40 3.98
C GLN A 37 1.76 -6.46 3.22
N PHE A 38 1.98 -7.55 2.49
CA PHE A 38 3.22 -7.86 1.80
C PHE A 38 2.97 -8.09 0.31
N ASP A 39 4.02 -7.98 -0.49
CA ASP A 39 4.01 -8.29 -1.93
C ASP A 39 3.98 -9.79 -2.26
N THR A 40 3.94 -10.64 -1.21
CA THR A 40 3.80 -12.08 -1.29
C THR A 40 2.61 -12.58 -0.46
N ASN A 41 2.15 -13.79 -0.75
CA ASN A 41 1.12 -14.45 0.04
C ASN A 41 1.68 -14.78 1.43
N SER A 42 1.08 -14.24 2.49
CA SER A 42 1.54 -14.43 3.88
C SER A 42 1.52 -15.88 4.36
N LEU A 43 0.75 -16.76 3.72
CA LEU A 43 0.77 -18.20 4.02
C LEU A 43 2.10 -18.87 3.62
N ARG A 44 2.85 -18.29 2.67
CA ARG A 44 4.15 -18.80 2.22
C ARG A 44 5.17 -18.86 3.35
N PHE A 45 5.13 -17.93 4.30
CA PHE A 45 6.05 -17.97 5.45
C PHE A 45 5.95 -19.28 6.23
N GLY A 46 4.74 -19.81 6.41
CA GLY A 46 4.53 -21.09 7.08
C GLY A 46 4.89 -22.27 6.17
N GLU A 47 4.53 -22.19 4.90
CA GLU A 47 4.80 -23.27 3.92
C GLU A 47 6.31 -23.46 3.71
N ASP A 48 7.07 -22.37 3.51
CA ASP A 48 8.51 -22.42 3.30
C ASP A 48 9.25 -22.88 4.56
N ALA A 49 8.79 -22.48 5.74
CA ALA A 49 9.32 -22.92 7.02
C ALA A 49 9.10 -24.43 7.23
N LYS A 50 7.93 -24.94 6.83
CA LYS A 50 7.63 -26.37 6.84
C LYS A 50 8.53 -27.16 5.89
N GLU A 51 8.77 -26.64 4.69
CA GLU A 51 9.66 -27.27 3.70
C GLU A 51 11.12 -27.30 4.16
N ALA A 52 11.55 -26.30 4.94
CA ALA A 52 12.88 -26.23 5.55
C ALA A 52 13.04 -27.11 6.81
N GLY A 53 11.95 -27.70 7.32
CA GLY A 53 11.96 -28.47 8.57
C GLY A 53 11.93 -27.61 9.86
N GLU A 54 11.67 -26.31 9.72
CA GLU A 54 11.68 -25.30 10.78
C GLU A 54 10.25 -24.76 11.03
N PHE A 55 9.31 -25.61 11.45
CA PHE A 55 7.88 -25.29 11.48
C PHE A 55 7.32 -24.90 12.87
N THR A 56 8.14 -24.35 13.76
CA THR A 56 7.65 -23.71 14.99
C THR A 56 7.19 -22.27 14.73
N ASN A 57 6.37 -21.71 15.62
CA ASN A 57 5.92 -20.33 15.50
C ASN A 57 7.09 -19.34 15.51
N GLU A 58 8.11 -19.60 16.33
CA GLU A 58 9.31 -18.79 16.45
C GLU A 58 10.12 -18.78 15.14
N GLU A 59 10.25 -19.93 14.47
CA GLU A 59 10.96 -20.07 13.20
C GLU A 59 10.23 -19.37 12.05
N VAL A 60 8.91 -19.55 11.95
CA VAL A 60 8.07 -18.84 10.96
C VAL A 60 8.17 -17.33 11.15
N LEU A 61 8.07 -16.85 12.40
CA LEU A 61 8.19 -15.43 12.72
C LEU A 61 9.58 -14.89 12.37
N LYS A 62 10.63 -15.60 12.78
CA LYS A 62 12.01 -15.22 12.51
C LYS A 62 12.25 -15.09 11.00
N ARG A 63 11.82 -16.09 10.22
CA ARG A 63 11.92 -16.08 8.75
C ARG A 63 11.19 -14.91 8.12
N ALA A 64 9.94 -14.65 8.54
CA ALA A 64 9.17 -13.52 8.02
C ALA A 64 9.85 -12.18 8.33
N VAL A 65 10.34 -12.00 9.56
CA VAL A 65 11.07 -10.78 9.96
C VAL A 65 12.38 -10.62 9.19
N GLU A 66 13.14 -11.70 9.01
CA GLU A 66 14.39 -11.69 8.24
C GLU A 66 14.15 -11.34 6.77
N SER A 67 13.12 -11.92 6.14
CA SER A 67 12.73 -11.63 4.76
C SER A 67 12.30 -10.17 4.55
N VAL A 68 11.55 -9.59 5.49
CA VAL A 68 11.17 -8.17 5.45
C VAL A 68 12.38 -7.27 5.66
N LYS A 69 13.29 -7.62 6.59
CA LYS A 69 14.51 -6.85 6.84
C LYS A 69 15.50 -6.91 5.67
N SER A 70 15.63 -8.05 5.01
CA SER A 70 16.47 -8.23 3.82
C SER A 70 15.88 -7.61 2.57
N ARG A 71 14.60 -7.21 2.62
CA ARG A 71 13.77 -6.72 1.50
C ARG A 71 13.53 -7.75 0.40
N GLU A 72 13.70 -9.03 0.73
CA GLU A 72 13.21 -10.13 -0.11
C GLU A 72 11.68 -10.08 -0.20
N THR A 73 11.01 -9.86 0.93
CA THR A 73 9.59 -9.47 0.97
C THR A 73 9.48 -7.98 1.25
N LYS A 74 8.66 -7.27 0.46
CA LYS A 74 8.39 -5.84 0.64
C LYS A 74 6.98 -5.63 1.13
N PHE A 75 6.71 -4.46 1.69
CA PHE A 75 5.33 -4.10 2.00
C PHE A 75 4.57 -3.83 0.70
N ALA A 76 3.35 -4.35 0.57
CA ALA A 76 2.56 -4.20 -0.66
C ALA A 76 2.24 -2.73 -0.98
N VAL A 77 2.17 -1.87 0.04
CA VAL A 77 1.97 -0.41 -0.11
C VAL A 77 3.11 0.29 -0.86
N GLU A 78 4.28 -0.35 -1.00
CA GLU A 78 5.41 0.18 -1.78
C GLU A 78 5.18 0.05 -3.30
N ASP A 79 4.24 -0.80 -3.74
CA ASP A 79 3.88 -0.98 -5.15
C ASP A 79 2.40 -1.37 -5.26
N PRO A 80 1.47 -0.44 -4.99
CA PRO A 80 0.03 -0.74 -4.93
C PRO A 80 -0.55 -1.18 -6.28
N ASP A 81 0.08 -0.76 -7.38
CA ASP A 81 -0.34 -1.09 -8.74
C ASP A 81 0.11 -2.49 -9.19
N LEU A 82 1.03 -3.12 -8.45
CA LEU A 82 1.38 -4.51 -8.70
C LEU A 82 0.12 -5.38 -8.62
N ARG A 83 -0.06 -6.27 -9.60
CA ARG A 83 -1.28 -7.09 -9.69
C ARG A 83 -1.56 -7.93 -8.44
N THR A 84 -0.56 -8.25 -7.63
CA THR A 84 -0.72 -9.00 -6.39
C THR A 84 -1.03 -8.11 -5.17
N ASN A 85 -0.85 -6.79 -5.27
CA ASN A 85 -0.82 -5.87 -4.13
C ASN A 85 -2.11 -5.06 -3.93
N HIS A 86 -3.20 -5.42 -4.59
CA HIS A 86 -4.50 -4.78 -4.41
C HIS A 86 -5.62 -5.80 -4.15
N PRO A 87 -6.66 -5.42 -3.38
CA PRO A 87 -7.74 -6.33 -3.02
C PRO A 87 -8.49 -6.83 -4.26
N LYS A 88 -8.81 -8.13 -4.26
CA LYS A 88 -9.51 -8.82 -5.37
C LYS A 88 -10.98 -9.09 -5.11
N SER A 89 -11.33 -9.22 -3.84
CA SER A 89 -12.69 -9.48 -3.39
C SER A 89 -13.08 -8.41 -2.39
N LEU A 90 -14.22 -7.78 -2.61
CA LEU A 90 -14.77 -6.75 -1.76
C LEU A 90 -16.22 -7.11 -1.40
N PHE A 91 -16.48 -7.30 -0.11
CA PHE A 91 -17.83 -7.50 0.40
C PHE A 91 -18.38 -6.18 0.93
N ILE A 92 -19.53 -5.75 0.40
CA ILE A 92 -20.23 -4.53 0.84
C ILE A 92 -21.56 -4.96 1.41
N TRP A 93 -21.75 -4.77 2.71
CA TRP A 93 -23.03 -4.99 3.38
C TRP A 93 -23.28 -3.83 4.35
N ARG A 94 -24.56 -3.46 4.53
CA ARG A 94 -24.98 -2.34 5.40
C ARG A 94 -24.26 -1.01 5.12
N SER A 95 -23.75 -0.85 3.90
CA SER A 95 -23.03 0.33 3.42
C SER A 95 -23.45 0.61 1.99
N ASN A 96 -23.51 1.88 1.63
CA ASN A 96 -23.67 2.32 0.25
C ASN A 96 -22.38 3.02 -0.20
N LEU A 97 -21.30 2.24 -0.29
CA LEU A 97 -19.96 2.77 -0.57
C LEU A 97 -19.93 3.55 -1.89
N LEU A 98 -20.38 2.90 -2.97
CA LEU A 98 -20.17 3.40 -4.32
C LEU A 98 -20.98 4.64 -4.68
N SER A 99 -22.12 4.87 -4.03
CA SER A 99 -23.02 5.99 -4.39
C SER A 99 -23.25 7.01 -3.28
N SER A 100 -22.54 6.90 -2.14
CA SER A 100 -22.73 7.83 -1.02
C SER A 100 -21.44 8.18 -0.29
N SER A 101 -20.75 7.19 0.28
CA SER A 101 -19.65 7.47 1.20
C SER A 101 -18.27 7.56 0.54
N ALA A 102 -18.12 7.05 -0.69
CA ALA A 102 -16.91 7.15 -1.49
C ALA A 102 -16.65 8.60 -1.95
N LYS A 103 -15.66 9.24 -1.32
CA LYS A 103 -15.10 10.49 -1.85
C LYS A 103 -14.25 10.11 -3.07
N GLY A 104 -14.46 10.79 -4.19
CA GLY A 104 -13.80 10.44 -5.46
C GLY A 104 -14.42 9.22 -6.14
N GLN A 105 -15.75 9.16 -6.22
CA GLN A 105 -16.48 8.05 -6.87
C GLN A 105 -15.93 7.68 -8.25
N GLU A 106 -15.58 8.65 -9.09
CA GLU A 106 -15.05 8.38 -10.43
C GLU A 106 -13.70 7.63 -10.42
N TYR A 107 -12.87 7.83 -9.38
CA TYR A 107 -11.65 7.03 -9.20
C TYR A 107 -11.97 5.58 -8.83
N PHE A 108 -13.02 5.34 -8.04
CA PHE A 108 -13.51 3.96 -7.78
C PHE A 108 -14.01 3.30 -9.07
N MET A 109 -14.78 4.03 -9.88
CA MET A 109 -15.30 3.52 -11.15
C MET A 109 -14.17 3.13 -12.12
N LYS A 110 -13.13 3.97 -12.23
CA LYS A 110 -11.95 3.73 -13.09
C LYS A 110 -11.05 2.62 -12.54
N HIS A 111 -10.51 2.78 -11.34
CA HIS A 111 -9.41 1.94 -10.86
C HIS A 111 -9.87 0.68 -10.12
N MET A 112 -11.00 0.72 -9.40
CA MET A 112 -11.46 -0.43 -8.63
C MET A 112 -12.42 -1.32 -9.44
N LEU A 113 -13.34 -0.72 -10.19
CA LEU A 113 -14.34 -1.45 -10.96
C LEU A 113 -13.95 -1.69 -12.42
N GLY A 114 -13.03 -0.89 -12.97
CA GLY A 114 -12.63 -1.01 -14.39
C GLY A 114 -13.77 -0.66 -15.36
N THR A 115 -14.68 0.22 -14.95
CA THR A 115 -15.84 0.65 -15.74
C THR A 115 -15.63 2.04 -16.33
N SER A 116 -16.54 2.48 -17.20
CA SER A 116 -16.57 3.88 -17.64
C SER A 116 -16.62 4.83 -16.44
N SER A 117 -15.87 5.93 -16.52
CA SER A 117 -15.86 6.98 -15.51
C SER A 117 -15.90 8.35 -16.18
N GLY A 118 -16.39 9.36 -15.47
CA GLY A 118 -16.39 10.77 -15.86
C GLY A 118 -15.16 11.52 -15.33
N LEU A 119 -14.04 10.84 -15.08
CA LEU A 119 -12.83 11.46 -14.56
C LEU A 119 -12.22 12.39 -15.62
N LEU A 120 -12.06 13.68 -15.26
CA LEU A 120 -11.42 14.70 -16.11
C LEU A 120 -9.97 15.01 -15.69
N ALA A 121 -9.52 14.38 -14.60
CA ALA A 121 -8.18 14.58 -14.07
C ALA A 121 -7.17 13.69 -14.79
N GLU A 122 -6.00 14.25 -15.06
CA GLU A 122 -4.84 13.51 -15.54
C GLU A 122 -3.89 13.18 -14.37
N PRO A 123 -3.09 12.10 -14.47
CA PRO A 123 -2.05 11.80 -13.49
C PRO A 123 -1.09 12.96 -13.28
N ASN A 124 -0.58 13.11 -12.05
CA ASN A 124 0.39 14.15 -11.75
C ASN A 124 1.78 13.78 -12.31
N GLU A 125 2.38 14.70 -13.07
CA GLU A 125 3.71 14.50 -13.66
C GLU A 125 4.85 15.04 -12.79
N GLU A 126 4.58 16.02 -11.91
CA GLU A 126 5.58 16.77 -11.16
C GLU A 126 5.74 16.27 -9.72
N ASP A 127 4.62 16.00 -9.03
CA ASP A 127 4.56 15.58 -7.64
C ASP A 127 4.37 14.05 -7.53
N LYS A 128 5.43 13.29 -7.81
CA LYS A 128 5.42 11.82 -7.68
C LYS A 128 5.91 11.38 -6.27
N PRO A 129 5.33 10.33 -5.67
CA PRO A 129 5.85 9.73 -4.45
C PRO A 129 7.23 9.09 -4.68
N GLU A 130 8.06 9.06 -3.64
CA GLU A 130 9.41 8.48 -3.67
C GLU A 130 9.49 7.09 -3.01
N GLU A 131 8.56 6.77 -2.11
CA GLU A 131 8.48 5.48 -1.40
C GLU A 131 7.55 4.47 -2.08
N MET A 132 6.88 4.88 -3.17
CA MET A 132 6.03 4.03 -3.99
C MET A 132 6.58 3.90 -5.41
N ILE A 133 6.46 2.71 -6.00
CA ILE A 133 6.78 2.49 -7.40
C ILE A 133 5.72 3.18 -8.26
N TRP A 134 6.14 4.19 -9.02
CA TRP A 134 5.31 4.85 -10.01
C TRP A 134 5.37 4.09 -11.34
N ARG A 135 4.21 3.81 -11.93
CA ARG A 135 4.07 3.13 -13.22
C ARG A 135 3.33 4.06 -14.18
N ASP A 136 3.90 4.33 -15.35
CA ASP A 136 3.32 5.32 -16.27
C ASP A 136 2.08 4.78 -17.04
N ASP A 137 1.88 3.47 -17.08
CA ASP A 137 0.83 2.79 -17.88
C ASP A 137 -0.23 2.05 -17.04
N VAL A 138 -0.91 2.73 -16.10
CA VAL A 138 -1.96 2.13 -15.22
C VAL A 138 -3.35 2.74 -15.44
#